data_AF-A0A4R0K2A0-F1
#
_entry.id   AF-A0A4R0K2A0-F1
#
_cell.length_a   1.000
_cell.length_b   1.000
_cell.length_c   1.000
_cell.angle_alpha   90.00
_cell.angle_beta   90.00
_cell.angle_gamma   90.00
#
_symmetry.space_group_name_H-M   'P 1'
#
loop_
_entity.id
_entity.type
_entity.pdbx_description
1 polymer ?
#
loop_
_entity_poly.entity_id
_entity_poly.type
_entity_poly.pdbx_seq_one_letter_code
_entity_poly.pdbx_strand_id
1 'polypeptide(L)'
;MLRTGVRRSVVAALATVALLVVPMACSDSSTQGTTAPSPTAAPQATGEPSADCAAATALKSSLDTLMNVQPLQDGLTALNTAMAGVKTSLDAAAASASANLQPAVEGVKTAFSGLETAASGLTADTLREKAPAIGTALAQVGTAASSFATTLKQSCPAS
;
A
#
# COMPACT_ATOMS: atom_id res chain seq x y z
N MET A 1 40.37 -26.50 10.36
CA MET A 1 39.81 -26.85 9.03
C MET A 1 38.84 -25.75 8.63
N LEU A 2 39.26 -24.87 7.72
CA LEU A 2 38.52 -23.70 7.25
C LEU A 2 37.70 -24.11 6.02
N ARG A 3 36.37 -23.99 6.05
CA ARG A 3 35.51 -24.20 4.86
C ARG A 3 35.21 -22.86 4.22
N THR A 4 35.96 -22.59 3.16
CA THR A 4 35.83 -21.45 2.25
C THR A 4 34.62 -21.67 1.34
N GLY A 5 33.55 -20.90 1.54
CA GLY A 5 32.39 -20.83 0.64
C GLY A 5 32.46 -19.56 -0.20
N VAL A 6 32.70 -19.72 -1.49
CA VAL A 6 33.00 -18.70 -2.49
C VAL A 6 31.84 -17.71 -2.72
N ARG A 7 32.21 -16.43 -2.77
CA ARG A 7 31.38 -15.30 -3.22
C ARG A 7 30.97 -15.48 -4.68
N ARG A 8 29.69 -15.23 -5.00
CA ARG A 8 29.25 -15.03 -6.39
C ARG A 8 28.57 -13.67 -6.49
N SER A 9 29.39 -12.65 -6.72
CA SER A 9 28.96 -11.33 -7.17
C SER A 9 28.94 -11.30 -8.70
N VAL A 10 28.16 -10.33 -9.23
CA VAL A 10 28.38 -9.56 -10.48
C VAL A 10 27.43 -9.86 -11.67
N VAL A 11 26.47 -8.93 -11.85
CA VAL A 11 26.13 -8.10 -13.06
C VAL A 11 25.62 -8.79 -14.34
N ALA A 12 24.47 -8.31 -14.87
CA ALA A 12 24.40 -7.56 -16.14
C ALA A 12 22.97 -7.49 -16.72
N ALA A 13 22.58 -6.27 -17.14
CA ALA A 13 21.37 -5.91 -17.86
C ALA A 13 21.31 -6.46 -19.29
N LEU A 14 20.11 -6.57 -19.87
CA LEU A 14 19.89 -6.52 -21.32
C LEU A 14 18.48 -5.95 -21.62
N ALA A 15 18.46 -4.83 -22.33
CA ALA A 15 17.29 -4.18 -22.90
C ALA A 15 16.93 -4.81 -24.26
N THR A 16 15.64 -4.82 -24.63
CA THR A 16 15.18 -5.01 -26.02
C THR A 16 14.00 -4.09 -26.35
N VAL A 17 14.18 -3.33 -27.43
CA VAL A 17 13.26 -2.39 -28.09
C VAL A 17 12.80 -3.00 -29.42
N ALA A 18 11.52 -2.86 -29.78
CA ALA A 18 10.98 -2.99 -31.16
C ALA A 18 9.55 -2.37 -31.18
N LEU A 19 9.25 -1.18 -31.73
CA LEU A 19 9.18 -0.71 -33.15
C LEU A 19 8.07 -1.43 -33.97
N LEU A 20 6.92 -0.81 -34.32
CA LEU A 20 6.53 -0.17 -35.62
C LEU A 20 4.96 -0.13 -35.64
N VAL A 21 4.18 0.84 -36.15
CA VAL A 21 4.02 1.36 -37.53
C VAL A 21 3.15 2.65 -37.49
N VAL A 22 3.49 3.65 -38.33
CA VAL A 22 2.70 4.85 -38.70
C VAL A 22 2.00 4.59 -40.05
N PRO A 23 0.86 5.24 -40.36
CA PRO A 23 0.87 6.08 -41.56
C PRO A 23 0.21 7.46 -41.39
N MET A 24 0.78 8.39 -42.15
CA MET A 24 0.33 9.75 -42.45
C MET A 24 -1.02 9.80 -43.16
N ALA A 25 -1.79 10.88 -42.94
CA ALA A 25 -2.45 11.63 -44.01
C ALA A 25 -2.76 13.05 -43.51
N CYS A 26 -2.01 14.03 -44.02
CA CYS A 26 -2.43 15.43 -44.06
C CYS A 26 -3.45 15.58 -45.20
N SER A 27 -4.58 16.23 -44.94
CA SER A 27 -5.36 16.89 -45.97
C SER A 27 -5.71 18.30 -45.51
N ASP A 28 -5.31 19.23 -46.35
CA ASP A 28 -5.37 20.68 -46.27
C ASP A 28 -6.74 21.21 -46.74
N SER A 29 -7.05 22.46 -46.35
CA SER A 29 -7.98 23.42 -46.98
C SER A 29 -9.45 23.59 -46.50
N SER A 30 -9.66 24.80 -45.93
CA SER A 30 -10.66 25.83 -46.33
C SER A 30 -12.05 25.91 -45.66
N THR A 31 -12.19 26.98 -44.85
CA THR A 31 -13.31 27.92 -44.64
C THR A 31 -14.77 27.45 -44.54
N GLN A 32 -15.40 27.95 -43.46
CA GLN A 32 -16.69 28.66 -43.42
C GLN A 32 -17.81 27.99 -42.60
N GLY A 33 -18.28 28.72 -41.57
CA GLY A 33 -19.70 28.80 -41.23
C GLY A 33 -20.25 27.83 -40.17
N THR A 34 -20.59 28.41 -39.01
CA THR A 34 -21.89 28.22 -38.33
C THR A 34 -22.22 26.82 -37.78
N THR A 35 -22.23 26.63 -36.46
CA THR A 35 -23.42 26.70 -35.55
C THR A 35 -23.15 25.91 -34.25
N ALA A 36 -23.43 26.55 -33.10
CA ALA A 36 -23.84 25.99 -31.79
C ALA A 36 -22.89 25.04 -31.00
N PRO A 37 -22.96 25.03 -29.66
CA PRO A 37 -21.87 24.59 -28.79
C PRO A 37 -21.91 23.08 -28.53
N SER A 38 -20.74 22.47 -28.40
CA SER A 38 -20.56 21.18 -27.75
C SER A 38 -19.22 21.22 -27.02
N PRO A 39 -19.17 21.09 -25.68
CA PRO A 39 -17.92 20.84 -25.01
C PRO A 39 -17.52 19.40 -25.33
N THR A 40 -16.71 19.23 -26.36
CA THR A 40 -15.98 18.00 -26.61
C THR A 40 -15.05 17.78 -25.43
N ALA A 41 -15.45 16.87 -24.54
CA ALA A 41 -14.66 16.40 -23.42
C ALA A 41 -13.30 15.90 -23.93
N ALA A 42 -12.24 16.54 -23.44
CA ALA A 42 -10.88 16.06 -23.61
C ALA A 42 -10.75 14.65 -22.97
N PRO A 43 -10.06 13.70 -23.60
CA PRO A 43 -9.70 12.45 -22.94
C PRO A 43 -8.70 12.75 -21.81
N GLN A 44 -9.18 12.78 -20.56
CA GLN A 44 -8.29 12.67 -19.41
C GLN A 44 -7.84 11.21 -19.30
N ALA A 45 -6.70 10.90 -19.89
CA ALA A 45 -6.04 9.61 -19.73
C ALA A 45 -4.74 9.79 -18.94
N THR A 46 -4.88 10.11 -17.65
CA THR A 46 -3.98 9.72 -16.56
C THR A 46 -4.82 9.91 -15.31
N GLY A 47 -5.67 8.94 -15.00
CA GLY A 47 -6.51 8.99 -13.80
C GLY A 47 -5.60 9.00 -12.59
N GLU A 48 -5.51 10.13 -11.90
CA GLU A 48 -4.94 10.21 -10.57
C GLU A 48 -5.66 9.14 -9.73
N PRO A 49 -4.93 8.33 -8.92
CA PRO A 49 -5.60 7.41 -8.01
C PRO A 49 -6.57 8.24 -7.16
N SER A 50 -7.83 7.82 -7.09
CA SER A 50 -8.77 8.46 -6.18
C SER A 50 -8.14 8.53 -4.79
N ALA A 51 -8.34 9.63 -4.07
CA ALA A 51 -7.70 9.87 -2.77
C ALA A 51 -7.86 8.67 -1.81
N ASP A 52 -8.99 7.98 -1.92
CA ASP A 52 -9.34 6.73 -1.26
C ASP A 52 -8.30 5.61 -1.48
N CYS A 53 -7.86 5.42 -2.73
CA CYS A 53 -6.87 4.41 -3.11
C CYS A 53 -5.45 4.79 -2.66
N ALA A 54 -5.11 6.08 -2.69
CA ALA A 54 -3.81 6.55 -2.21
C ALA A 54 -3.65 6.33 -0.70
N ALA A 55 -4.65 6.74 0.09
CA ALA A 55 -4.67 6.53 1.54
C ALA A 55 -4.70 5.03 1.90
N ALA A 56 -5.48 4.24 1.16
CA ALA A 56 -5.54 2.79 1.37
C ALA A 56 -4.21 2.08 1.03
N THR A 57 -3.49 2.55 0.02
CA THR A 57 -2.15 2.04 -0.33
C THR A 57 -1.12 2.41 0.73
N ALA A 58 -1.17 3.64 1.26
CA ALA A 58 -0.33 4.07 2.38
C ALA A 58 -0.60 3.24 3.65
N LEU A 59 -1.86 2.93 3.92
CA LEU A 59 -2.25 2.00 4.99
C LEU A 59 -1.65 0.61 4.78
N LYS A 60 -1.77 0.05 3.58
CA LYS A 60 -1.17 -1.25 3.25
C LYS A 60 0.34 -1.26 3.50
N SER A 61 1.05 -0.22 3.07
CA SER A 61 2.51 -0.10 3.28
C SER A 61 2.88 0.01 4.77
N SER A 62 2.09 0.75 5.55
CA SER A 62 2.28 0.85 6.99
C SER A 62 2.05 -0.49 7.70
N LEU A 63 1.02 -1.23 7.31
CA LEU A 63 0.73 -2.57 7.86
C LEU A 63 1.85 -3.56 7.53
N ASP A 64 2.39 -3.51 6.30
CA ASP A 64 3.53 -4.33 5.89
C ASP A 64 4.78 -4.00 6.72
N THR A 65 5.04 -2.71 6.92
CA THR A 65 6.12 -2.24 7.80
C THR A 65 5.96 -2.79 9.22
N LEU A 66 4.77 -2.69 9.79
CA LEU A 66 4.45 -3.23 11.13
C LEU A 66 4.64 -4.75 11.21
N MET A 67 4.21 -5.49 10.19
CA MET A 67 4.36 -6.95 10.12
C MET A 67 5.83 -7.39 10.02
N ASN A 68 6.68 -6.55 9.45
CA ASN A 68 8.11 -6.80 9.29
C ASN A 68 8.94 -6.37 10.51
N VAL A 69 8.37 -5.60 11.46
CA VAL A 69 9.07 -5.28 12.70
C VAL A 69 9.28 -6.53 13.54
N GLN A 70 10.50 -6.74 13.98
CA GLN A 70 10.89 -7.78 14.92
C GLN A 70 11.25 -7.11 16.26
N PRO A 71 10.32 -6.99 17.23
CA PRO A 71 10.53 -6.19 18.44
C PRO A 71 11.75 -6.61 19.28
N LEU A 72 12.14 -7.89 19.19
CA LEU A 72 13.32 -8.43 19.88
C LEU A 72 14.64 -8.03 19.20
N GLN A 73 14.64 -7.69 17.91
CA GLN A 73 15.82 -7.31 17.14
C GLN A 73 15.87 -5.79 16.90
N ASP A 74 14.75 -5.21 16.48
CA ASP A 74 14.63 -3.78 16.15
C ASP A 74 14.36 -2.90 17.37
N GLY A 75 13.95 -3.51 18.48
CA GLY A 75 13.62 -2.84 19.74
C GLY A 75 12.21 -2.26 19.78
N LEU A 76 11.80 -1.84 20.99
CA LEU A 76 10.46 -1.32 21.26
C LEU A 76 10.16 0.01 20.56
N THR A 77 11.19 0.83 20.34
CA THR A 77 11.03 2.10 19.63
C THR A 77 10.54 1.86 18.20
N ALA A 78 11.12 0.89 17.48
CA ALA A 78 10.69 0.55 16.13
C ALA A 78 9.24 0.05 16.09
N LEU A 79 8.84 -0.80 17.04
CA LEU A 79 7.46 -1.27 17.17
C LEU A 79 6.48 -0.11 17.40
N ASN A 80 6.79 0.78 18.35
CA ASN A 80 5.94 1.94 18.64
C ASN A 80 5.83 2.90 17.44
N THR A 81 6.93 3.13 16.72
CA THR A 81 6.92 3.96 15.51
C THR A 81 6.06 3.33 14.41
N ALA A 82 6.19 2.01 14.17
CA ALA A 82 5.39 1.32 13.17
C ALA A 82 3.90 1.33 13.54
N MET A 83 3.56 1.10 14.81
CA MET A 83 2.20 1.21 15.31
C MET A 83 1.62 2.62 15.11
N ALA A 84 2.39 3.67 15.44
CA ALA A 84 1.96 5.04 15.21
C ALA A 84 1.71 5.33 13.71
N GLY A 85 2.59 4.85 12.82
CA GLY A 85 2.43 4.99 11.37
C GLY A 85 1.18 4.28 10.83
N VAL A 86 0.89 3.06 11.32
CA VAL A 86 -0.34 2.34 11.00
C VAL A 86 -1.56 3.10 11.48
N LYS A 87 -1.54 3.63 12.71
CA LYS A 87 -2.64 4.40 13.25
C LYS A 87 -2.93 5.64 12.41
N THR A 88 -1.92 6.44 12.07
CA THR A 88 -2.07 7.61 11.20
C THR A 88 -2.65 7.23 9.84
N SER A 89 -2.15 6.14 9.25
CA SER A 89 -2.64 5.68 7.94
C SER A 89 -4.04 5.10 8.01
N LEU A 90 -4.43 4.46 9.13
CA LEU A 90 -5.80 3.99 9.38
C LEU A 90 -6.77 5.16 9.49
N ASP A 91 -6.40 6.20 10.23
CA ASP A 91 -7.25 7.38 10.39
C ASP A 91 -7.42 8.12 9.05
N ALA A 92 -6.34 8.22 8.25
CA ALA A 92 -6.41 8.79 6.90
C ALA A 92 -7.27 7.93 5.96
N ALA A 93 -7.03 6.61 5.91
CA ALA A 93 -7.79 5.69 5.07
C ALA A 93 -9.27 5.64 5.48
N ALA A 94 -9.61 5.73 6.76
CA ALA A 94 -10.99 5.79 7.22
C ALA A 94 -11.68 7.09 6.82
N ALA A 95 -10.98 8.22 6.87
CA ALA A 95 -11.52 9.52 6.47
C ALA A 95 -11.81 9.61 4.96
N SER A 96 -11.04 8.91 4.14
CA SER A 96 -11.21 8.84 2.68
C SER A 96 -11.74 7.47 2.21
N ALA A 97 -12.26 6.61 3.09
CA ALA A 97 -12.73 5.30 2.65
C ALA A 97 -14.05 5.46 1.88
N SER A 98 -14.11 4.93 0.67
CA SER A 98 -15.38 4.72 -0.01
C SER A 98 -16.22 3.67 0.73
N ALA A 99 -17.54 3.67 0.52
CA ALA A 99 -18.45 2.73 1.20
C ALA A 99 -18.07 1.25 1.01
N ASN A 100 -17.41 0.91 -0.11
CA ASN A 100 -16.93 -0.44 -0.39
C ASN A 100 -15.66 -0.81 0.40
N LEU A 101 -14.82 0.19 0.72
CA LEU A 101 -13.56 0.02 1.44
C LEU A 101 -13.73 0.15 2.96
N GLN A 102 -14.74 0.90 3.42
CA GLN A 102 -14.98 1.14 4.84
C GLN A 102 -15.04 -0.14 5.71
N PRO A 103 -15.78 -1.21 5.35
CA PRO A 103 -15.82 -2.41 6.20
C PRO A 103 -14.45 -3.09 6.31
N ALA A 104 -13.63 -3.03 5.26
CA ALA A 104 -12.28 -3.57 5.29
C ALA A 104 -11.35 -2.72 6.17
N VAL A 105 -11.45 -1.38 6.09
CA VAL A 105 -10.69 -0.47 6.97
C VAL A 105 -11.09 -0.66 8.44
N GLU A 106 -12.37 -0.83 8.75
CA GLU A 106 -12.86 -1.11 10.11
C GLU A 106 -12.38 -2.45 10.65
N GLY A 107 -12.31 -3.49 9.79
CA GLY A 107 -11.73 -4.78 10.15
C GLY A 107 -10.26 -4.65 10.55
N VAL A 108 -9.46 -3.90 9.78
CA VAL A 108 -8.06 -3.62 10.13
C VAL A 108 -7.97 -2.81 11.42
N LYS A 109 -8.80 -1.77 11.58
CA LYS A 109 -8.82 -0.94 12.79
C LYS A 109 -9.10 -1.76 14.05
N THR A 110 -10.06 -2.68 13.99
CA THR A 110 -10.42 -3.58 15.09
C THR A 110 -9.25 -4.50 15.46
N ALA A 111 -8.63 -5.14 14.46
CA ALA A 111 -7.46 -5.99 14.69
C ALA A 111 -6.27 -5.18 15.26
N PHE A 112 -6.06 -3.96 14.75
CA PHE A 112 -5.01 -3.07 15.22
C PHE A 112 -5.23 -2.64 16.68
N SER A 113 -6.46 -2.33 17.10
CA SER A 113 -6.75 -2.06 18.51
C SER A 113 -6.52 -3.28 19.42
N GLY A 114 -6.70 -4.50 18.91
CA GLY A 114 -6.29 -5.72 19.59
C GLY A 114 -4.77 -5.77 19.81
N LEU A 115 -3.99 -5.35 18.81
CA LEU A 115 -2.53 -5.21 18.93
C LEU A 115 -2.12 -4.11 19.90
N GLU A 116 -2.76 -2.93 19.86
CA GLU A 116 -2.52 -1.86 20.84
C GLU A 116 -2.76 -2.35 22.27
N THR A 117 -3.82 -3.14 22.47
CA THR A 117 -4.13 -3.75 23.76
C THR A 117 -3.06 -4.76 24.19
N ALA A 118 -2.61 -5.63 23.27
CA ALA A 118 -1.55 -6.61 23.56
C ALA A 118 -0.19 -5.95 23.89
N ALA A 119 0.12 -4.84 23.19
CA ALA A 119 1.31 -4.03 23.39
C ALA A 119 1.17 -3.02 24.54
N SER A 120 0.01 -2.91 25.18
CA SER A 120 -0.19 -2.02 26.32
C SER A 120 0.67 -2.47 27.52
N GLY A 121 1.33 -1.49 28.14
CA GLY A 121 2.25 -1.73 29.26
C GLY A 121 3.53 -2.49 28.87
N LEU A 122 3.85 -2.56 27.57
CA LEU A 122 5.05 -3.23 27.09
C LEU A 122 6.31 -2.44 27.46
N THR A 123 7.25 -3.11 28.11
CA THR A 123 8.58 -2.62 28.45
C THR A 123 9.64 -3.62 27.99
N ALA A 124 10.92 -3.24 28.01
CA ALA A 124 11.98 -4.15 27.60
C ALA A 124 11.99 -5.43 28.44
N ASP A 125 11.64 -5.33 29.72
CA ASP A 125 11.56 -6.46 30.66
C ASP A 125 10.35 -7.36 30.41
N THR A 126 9.19 -6.79 30.06
CA THR A 126 7.94 -7.56 29.83
C THR A 126 7.81 -8.06 28.38
N LEU A 127 8.71 -7.66 27.48
CA LEU A 127 8.65 -7.99 26.07
C LEU A 127 8.61 -9.50 25.80
N ARG A 128 9.45 -10.29 26.47
CA ARG A 128 9.46 -11.75 26.28
C ARG A 128 8.17 -12.40 26.76
N GLU A 129 7.58 -11.90 27.83
CA GLU A 129 6.33 -12.42 28.39
C GLU A 129 5.14 -12.09 27.48
N LYS A 130 5.11 -10.88 26.93
CA LYS A 130 4.03 -10.41 26.04
C LYS A 130 4.20 -10.79 24.57
N ALA A 131 5.40 -11.21 24.16
CA ALA A 131 5.70 -11.64 22.79
C ALA A 131 4.65 -12.58 22.16
N PRO A 132 4.15 -13.65 22.81
CA PRO A 132 3.12 -14.52 22.22
C PRO A 132 1.78 -13.80 21.99
N ALA A 133 1.37 -12.92 22.91
CA ALA A 133 0.15 -12.13 22.76
C ALA A 133 0.29 -11.13 21.60
N ILE A 134 1.43 -10.45 21.51
CA ILE A 134 1.75 -9.52 20.42
C ILE A 134 1.80 -10.26 19.08
N GLY A 135 2.45 -11.43 19.03
CA GLY A 135 2.50 -12.25 17.82
C GLY A 135 1.12 -12.71 17.35
N THR A 136 0.24 -13.08 18.28
CA THR A 136 -1.15 -13.44 17.97
C THR A 136 -1.92 -12.24 17.41
N ALA A 137 -1.79 -11.08 18.04
CA ALA A 137 -2.43 -9.85 17.58
C ALA A 137 -1.90 -9.40 16.20
N LEU A 138 -0.58 -9.50 15.96
CA LEU A 138 0.02 -9.26 14.65
C LEU A 138 -0.54 -10.23 13.58
N ALA A 139 -0.73 -11.51 13.91
CA ALA A 139 -1.34 -12.47 12.98
C ALA A 139 -2.80 -12.11 12.63
N GLN A 140 -3.57 -11.60 13.61
CA GLN A 140 -4.92 -11.09 13.36
C GLN A 140 -4.89 -9.84 12.48
N VAL A 141 -3.97 -8.90 12.74
CA VAL A 141 -3.74 -7.72 11.88
C VAL A 141 -3.36 -8.16 10.47
N GLY A 142 -2.47 -9.14 10.30
CA GLY A 142 -2.07 -9.66 8.98
C GLY A 142 -3.22 -10.30 8.21
N THR A 143 -4.13 -10.99 8.91
CA THR A 143 -5.35 -11.55 8.31
C THR A 143 -6.27 -10.43 7.83
N ALA A 144 -6.54 -9.43 8.68
CA ALA A 144 -7.35 -8.28 8.32
C ALA A 144 -6.71 -7.47 7.16
N ALA A 145 -5.40 -7.29 7.20
CA ALA A 145 -4.63 -6.61 6.16
C ALA A 145 -4.67 -7.36 4.82
N SER A 146 -4.70 -8.68 4.83
CA SER A 146 -4.83 -9.50 3.62
C SER A 146 -6.22 -9.37 2.99
N SER A 147 -7.27 -9.41 3.82
CA SER A 147 -8.65 -9.13 3.37
C SER A 147 -8.76 -7.72 2.81
N PHE A 148 -8.20 -6.73 3.52
CA PHE A 148 -8.14 -5.34 3.07
C PHE A 148 -7.39 -5.19 1.74
N ALA A 149 -6.23 -5.81 1.57
CA ALA A 149 -5.48 -5.77 0.33
C ALA A 149 -6.26 -6.39 -0.84
N THR A 150 -7.09 -7.41 -0.56
CA THR A 150 -7.98 -8.01 -1.58
C THR A 150 -9.08 -7.04 -1.98
N THR A 151 -9.77 -6.42 -1.01
CA THR A 151 -10.79 -5.40 -1.26
C THR A 151 -10.20 -4.17 -1.96
N LEU A 152 -8.98 -3.78 -1.59
CA LEU A 152 -8.24 -2.69 -2.22
C LEU A 152 -7.99 -2.99 -3.68
N LYS A 153 -7.46 -4.16 -4.04
CA LYS A 153 -7.26 -4.53 -5.46
C LYS A 153 -8.54 -4.56 -6.28
N GLN A 154 -9.67 -4.95 -5.66
CA GLN A 154 -10.98 -4.95 -6.33
C GLN A 154 -11.52 -3.53 -6.53
N SER A 155 -11.32 -2.65 -5.55
CA SER A 155 -11.84 -1.27 -5.57
C SER A 155 -10.91 -0.30 -6.31
N CYS A 156 -9.62 -0.62 -6.34
CA CYS A 156 -8.51 0.19 -6.83
C CYS A 156 -7.55 -0.73 -7.62
N PRO A 157 -7.85 -1.04 -8.89
CA PRO A 157 -7.05 -1.97 -9.69
C PRO A 157 -5.64 -1.45 -10.04
N ALA A 158 -5.36 -0.16 -9.82
CA ALA A 158 -4.06 0.47 -10.05
C ALA A 158 -3.15 0.50 -8.79
N SER A 159 -3.58 -0.07 -7.66
CA SER A 159 -2.83 -0.10 -6.39
C SER A 159 -2.20 -1.44 -6.02
#